data_AF-A0A6P1ZGM9-F1
#
_entry.id   AF-A0A6P1ZGM9-F1
#
_cell.length_a   1.000
_cell.length_b   1.000
_cell.length_c   1.000
_cell.angle_alpha   90.00
_cell.angle_beta   90.00
_cell.angle_gamma   90.00
#
_symmetry.space_group_name_H-M   'P 1'
#
loop_
_entity.id
_entity.type
_entity.pdbx_description
1 polymer ?
#
loop_
_entity_poly.entity_id
_entity_poly.type
_entity_poly.pdbx_seq_one_letter_code
_entity_poly.pdbx_strand_id
1 'polypeptide(L)'
;MLFAIHPIQAESVAWISEFRGLWATLFSFLALRFYLTGVERDTIGKRYILALVFYIMALLCKPSTTIVPLLALILEHMMYRRSILTSLRRLWPWFFAAIILTCINFSVQDPNSSMSIHSVLLRPLVALDALGFYISSLLFPTSLSFGYGRTPQVALANSLFNINIFLPLALLLILFVFRRRIGFAIYPMLLMVAALLPVLGLIPFGYQAYSTVADRYMYLAMIGPALLVALFWQHLKIVGHVSILILLSCFAALGFHQVGYWKTRDTLHIRAVEVNPESYSSLTYLAQLAFEKYKNIDLTEKLYRQAIQVSPNGIMAYAGLGKILVLKGKTKEAIHYLEIADRSKFVPSGVSYYLGYAYYKQDDNGKAMQSLDKSIRDYPSVMESWILKANLLKMMQHPNASARTLLDALKVAPNNEKVLHELEAVTPEVDDPELLKEIDASLHTP
;
A
#
# COMPACT_ATOMS: atom_id res chain seq x y z
N MET A 1 -4.72 -21.05 18.94
CA MET A 1 -5.87 -20.98 18.02
C MET A 1 -6.20 -19.54 17.66
N LEU A 2 -6.56 -18.66 18.60
CA LEU A 2 -6.90 -17.25 18.30
C LEU A 2 -5.90 -16.55 17.37
N PHE A 3 -4.60 -16.65 17.68
CA PHE A 3 -3.53 -16.08 16.85
C PHE A 3 -3.61 -16.48 15.37
N ALA A 4 -3.98 -17.73 15.09
CA ALA A 4 -3.91 -18.29 13.73
C ALA A 4 -5.19 -18.03 12.92
N ILE A 5 -6.34 -17.90 13.58
CA ILE A 5 -7.64 -17.85 12.91
C ILE A 5 -8.31 -16.47 12.94
N HIS A 6 -7.77 -15.51 13.70
CA HIS A 6 -8.39 -14.19 13.80
C HIS A 6 -8.32 -13.46 12.44
N PRO A 7 -9.42 -12.84 11.96
CA PRO A 7 -9.47 -12.28 10.60
C PRO A 7 -8.43 -11.19 10.32
N ILE A 8 -8.03 -10.44 11.35
CA ILE A 8 -6.97 -9.41 11.26
C ILE A 8 -5.61 -9.95 10.77
N GLN A 9 -5.40 -11.26 10.83
CA GLN A 9 -4.17 -11.89 10.38
C GLN A 9 -4.16 -12.16 8.87
N ALA A 10 -5.30 -12.01 8.19
CA ALA A 10 -5.46 -12.35 6.79
C ALA A 10 -4.48 -11.58 5.89
N GLU A 11 -4.27 -10.28 6.13
CA GLU A 11 -3.33 -9.47 5.35
C GLU A 11 -1.91 -10.04 5.41
N SER A 12 -1.42 -10.39 6.61
CA SER A 12 -0.06 -10.92 6.77
C SER A 12 0.18 -12.25 6.09
N VAL A 13 -0.86 -13.08 5.94
CA VAL A 13 -0.75 -14.42 5.39
C VAL A 13 -1.04 -14.44 3.89
N ALA A 14 -2.04 -13.67 3.43
CA ALA A 14 -2.49 -13.67 2.04
C ALA A 14 -1.67 -12.74 1.14
N TRP A 15 -1.06 -11.68 1.69
CA TRP A 15 -0.30 -10.73 0.90
C TRP A 15 1.15 -11.16 0.70
N ILE A 16 1.55 -11.38 -0.55
CA ILE A 16 2.90 -11.88 -0.89
C ILE A 16 4.04 -11.01 -0.34
N SER A 17 3.85 -9.69 -0.27
CA SER A 17 4.87 -8.76 0.27
C SER A 17 5.05 -8.88 1.79
N GLU A 18 4.11 -9.49 2.51
CA GLU A 18 4.23 -9.77 3.96
C GLU A 18 4.84 -11.12 4.28
N PHE A 19 5.35 -11.85 3.27
CA PHE A 19 6.17 -13.04 3.51
C PHE A 19 7.35 -12.77 4.47
N ARG A 20 7.95 -11.58 4.38
CA ARG A 20 8.98 -11.10 5.33
C ARG A 20 8.48 -11.01 6.78
N GLY A 21 7.21 -10.65 6.98
CA GLY A 21 6.57 -10.55 8.30
C GLY A 21 6.32 -11.91 8.93
N LEU A 22 6.00 -12.92 8.11
CA LEU A 22 5.84 -14.31 8.57
C LEU A 22 7.16 -14.87 9.12
N TRP A 23 8.26 -14.73 8.37
CA TRP A 23 9.60 -15.14 8.82
C TRP A 23 10.07 -14.36 10.05
N ALA A 24 9.90 -13.04 10.03
CA ALA A 24 10.22 -12.18 11.16
C ALA A 24 9.52 -12.66 12.45
N THR A 25 8.25 -13.04 12.36
CA THR A 25 7.46 -13.50 13.52
C THR A 25 7.85 -14.91 13.95
N LEU A 26 8.07 -15.83 13.01
CA LEU A 26 8.57 -17.17 13.31
C LEU A 26 9.90 -17.11 14.07
N PHE A 27 10.87 -16.36 13.55
CA PHE A 27 12.18 -16.21 14.17
C PHE A 27 12.10 -15.48 15.51
N SER A 28 11.20 -14.49 15.65
CA SER A 28 10.92 -13.84 16.94
C SER A 28 10.42 -14.84 17.98
N PHE A 29 9.46 -15.71 17.63
CA PHE A 29 8.94 -16.72 18.55
C PHE A 29 9.97 -17.81 18.89
N LEU A 30 10.79 -18.23 17.93
CA LEU A 30 11.90 -19.15 18.19
C LEU A 30 12.93 -18.51 19.14
N ALA A 31 13.30 -17.25 18.90
CA ALA A 31 14.19 -16.49 19.78
C ALA A 31 13.63 -16.43 21.21
N LEU A 32 12.36 -16.02 21.38
CA LEU A 32 11.70 -15.95 22.68
C LEU A 32 11.65 -17.33 23.37
N ARG A 33 11.31 -18.40 22.65
CA ARG A 33 11.25 -19.76 23.19
C ARG A 33 12.62 -20.23 23.70
N PHE A 34 13.67 -20.09 22.90
CA PHE A 34 15.01 -20.53 23.30
C PHE A 34 15.59 -19.65 24.42
N TYR A 35 15.26 -18.36 24.43
CA TYR A 35 15.62 -17.45 25.52
C TYR A 35 14.98 -17.89 26.84
N LEU A 36 13.64 -18.03 26.87
CA LEU A 36 12.88 -18.34 28.08
C LEU A 36 13.21 -19.73 28.65
N THR A 37 13.47 -20.72 27.79
CA THR A 37 13.90 -22.07 28.20
C THR A 37 15.37 -22.12 28.63
N GLY A 38 16.20 -21.16 28.21
CA GLY A 38 17.54 -20.97 28.75
C GLY A 38 17.51 -20.32 30.14
N VAL A 39 16.61 -19.35 30.32
CA VAL A 39 16.37 -18.66 31.60
C VAL A 39 15.88 -19.63 32.67
N GLU A 40 14.93 -20.51 32.32
CA GLU A 40 14.36 -21.52 33.24
C GLU A 40 15.43 -22.40 33.90
N ARG A 41 16.44 -22.80 33.12
CA ARG A 41 17.52 -23.67 33.57
C ARG A 41 18.69 -22.90 34.21
N ASP A 42 18.58 -21.58 34.25
CA ASP A 42 19.62 -20.62 34.63
C ASP A 42 20.99 -20.81 33.94
N THR A 43 20.99 -21.46 32.78
CA THR A 43 22.19 -21.68 31.97
C THR A 43 22.24 -20.67 30.83
N ILE A 44 23.18 -19.73 30.87
CA ILE A 44 23.61 -19.00 29.66
C ILE A 44 24.52 -19.96 28.89
N GLY A 45 24.01 -20.50 27.79
CA GLY A 45 24.71 -21.53 27.01
C GLY A 45 24.19 -21.64 25.58
N LYS A 46 24.26 -22.83 24.97
CA LYS A 46 23.86 -23.08 23.57
C LYS A 46 22.47 -22.53 23.21
N ARG A 47 21.51 -22.59 24.14
CA ARG A 47 20.15 -22.05 23.94
C ARG A 47 20.11 -20.53 23.81
N TYR A 48 20.92 -19.82 24.59
CA TYR A 48 21.00 -18.36 24.49
C TYR A 48 21.62 -17.94 23.15
N ILE A 49 22.69 -18.63 22.73
CA ILE A 49 23.32 -18.40 21.42
C ILE A 49 22.29 -18.65 20.30
N LEU A 50 21.57 -19.77 20.36
CA LEU A 50 20.53 -20.08 19.38
C LEU A 50 19.40 -19.05 19.38
N ALA A 51 19.00 -18.56 20.55
CA ALA A 51 18.02 -17.49 20.68
C ALA A 51 18.50 -16.18 20.04
N LEU A 52 19.78 -15.81 20.25
CA LEU A 52 20.40 -14.64 19.64
C LEU A 52 20.49 -14.78 18.11
N VAL A 53 20.85 -15.97 17.59
CA VAL A 53 20.88 -16.26 16.15
C VAL A 53 19.49 -16.06 15.55
N PHE A 54 18.45 -16.65 16.13
CA PHE A 54 17.08 -16.45 15.64
C PHE A 54 16.64 -14.99 15.75
N TYR A 55 17.04 -14.27 16.80
CA TYR A 55 16.73 -12.85 16.90
C TYR A 55 17.40 -12.02 15.80
N ILE A 56 18.67 -12.29 15.47
CA ILE A 56 19.36 -11.65 14.34
C ILE A 56 18.65 -11.98 13.02
N MET A 57 18.22 -13.22 12.81
CA MET A 57 17.42 -13.58 11.62
C MET A 57 16.09 -12.81 11.56
N ALA A 58 15.41 -12.62 12.70
CA ALA A 58 14.18 -11.84 12.77
C ALA A 58 14.43 -10.37 12.39
N LEU A 59 15.51 -9.78 12.93
CA LEU A 59 15.99 -8.43 12.62
C LEU A 59 16.25 -8.24 11.12
N LEU A 60 16.92 -9.20 10.49
CA LEU A 60 17.21 -9.17 9.05
C LEU A 60 15.95 -9.33 8.17
N CYS A 61 14.88 -9.94 8.69
CA CYS A 61 13.61 -10.08 7.97
C CYS A 61 12.78 -8.79 7.98
N LYS A 62 12.63 -8.16 9.16
CA LYS A 62 11.78 -6.97 9.31
C LYS A 62 12.26 -6.08 10.46
N PRO A 63 12.51 -4.78 10.23
CA PRO A 63 12.99 -3.86 11.27
C PRO A 63 12.03 -3.70 12.46
N SER A 64 10.74 -4.01 12.33
CA SER A 64 9.78 -3.94 13.44
C SER A 64 10.07 -4.96 14.55
N THR A 65 10.94 -5.94 14.32
CA THR A 65 11.34 -6.93 15.33
C THR A 65 12.37 -6.41 16.34
N THR A 66 12.85 -5.18 16.21
CA THR A 66 13.69 -4.50 17.22
C THR A 66 13.05 -4.45 18.61
N ILE A 67 11.75 -4.70 18.69
CA ILE A 67 10.95 -4.75 19.92
C ILE A 67 10.98 -6.11 20.64
N VAL A 68 11.46 -7.19 20.00
CA VAL A 68 11.53 -8.53 20.59
C VAL A 68 12.28 -8.58 21.93
N PRO A 69 13.38 -7.83 22.16
CA PRO A 69 14.04 -7.80 23.48
C PRO A 69 13.11 -7.26 24.58
N LEU A 70 12.23 -6.31 24.25
CA LEU A 70 11.22 -5.82 25.19
C LEU A 70 10.15 -6.89 25.46
N LEU A 71 9.72 -7.65 24.44
CA LEU A 71 8.81 -8.78 24.63
C LEU A 71 9.43 -9.86 25.52
N ALA A 72 10.72 -10.16 25.33
CA ALA A 72 11.48 -11.10 26.16
C ALA A 72 11.53 -10.64 27.63
N LEU A 73 11.77 -9.34 27.85
CA LEU A 73 11.79 -8.74 29.18
C LEU A 73 10.44 -8.86 29.89
N ILE A 74 9.34 -8.56 29.18
CA ILE A 74 7.97 -8.66 29.71
C ILE A 74 7.64 -10.12 30.05
N LEU A 75 7.94 -11.07 29.16
CA LEU A 75 7.67 -12.49 29.37
C LEU A 75 8.51 -13.08 30.50
N GLU A 76 9.79 -12.75 30.59
CA GLU A 76 10.66 -13.23 31.66
C GLU A 76 10.18 -12.73 33.03
N HIS A 77 9.83 -11.45 33.13
CA HIS A 77 9.31 -10.89 34.37
C HIS A 77 7.95 -11.51 34.73
N MET A 78 7.07 -11.75 33.74
CA MET A 78 5.79 -12.42 33.95
C MET A 78 5.95 -13.84 34.50
N MET A 79 6.80 -14.65 33.87
CA MET A 79 6.92 -16.09 34.15
C MET A 79 7.76 -16.38 35.38
N TYR A 80 8.87 -15.66 35.57
CA TYR A 80 9.88 -16.00 36.59
C TYR A 80 10.02 -14.94 37.69
N ARG A 81 9.26 -13.82 37.62
CA ARG A 81 9.34 -12.71 38.59
C ARG A 81 10.75 -12.17 38.80
N ARG A 82 11.64 -12.36 37.82
CA ARG A 82 13.02 -11.89 37.87
C ARG A 82 13.06 -10.36 37.87
N SER A 83 14.10 -9.81 38.51
CA SER A 83 14.35 -8.37 38.51
C SER A 83 14.63 -7.89 37.09
N ILE A 84 13.99 -6.77 36.71
CA ILE A 84 14.16 -6.12 35.41
C ILE A 84 15.63 -5.84 35.12
N LEU A 85 16.40 -5.41 36.14
CA LEU A 85 17.83 -5.11 35.98
C LEU A 85 18.65 -6.35 35.61
N THR A 86 18.33 -7.50 36.21
CA THR A 86 18.98 -8.79 35.89
C THR A 86 18.66 -9.22 34.46
N SER A 87 17.41 -9.09 34.04
CA SER A 87 16.98 -9.38 32.67
C SER A 87 17.63 -8.45 31.64
N LEU A 88 17.73 -7.15 31.92
CA LEU A 88 18.42 -6.18 31.06
C LEU A 88 19.90 -6.55 30.88
N ARG A 89 20.58 -6.97 31.96
CA ARG A 89 21.97 -7.46 31.87
C ARG A 89 22.11 -8.74 31.05
N ARG A 90 21.05 -9.53 30.88
CA ARG A 90 21.09 -10.72 30.00
C ARG A 90 20.72 -10.37 28.56
N LEU A 91 19.82 -9.41 28.37
CA LEU A 91 19.31 -8.98 27.07
C LEU A 91 20.12 -7.86 26.41
N TRP A 92 21.15 -7.31 27.08
CA TRP A 92 21.93 -6.20 26.51
C TRP A 92 22.45 -6.48 25.08
N PRO A 93 22.90 -7.70 24.69
CA PRO A 93 23.35 -7.93 23.31
C PRO A 93 22.19 -7.81 22.30
N TRP A 94 20.97 -8.14 22.75
CA TRP A 94 19.78 -8.05 21.90
C TRP A 94 19.35 -6.59 21.72
N PHE A 95 19.35 -5.81 22.80
CA PHE A 95 19.10 -4.37 22.71
C PHE A 95 20.17 -3.67 21.88
N PHE A 96 21.44 -4.04 22.04
CA PHE A 96 22.54 -3.51 21.24
C PHE A 96 22.34 -3.78 19.74
N ALA A 97 22.03 -5.03 19.36
CA ALA A 97 21.70 -5.36 17.97
C ALA A 97 20.46 -4.61 17.46
N ALA A 98 19.43 -4.42 18.30
CA ALA A 98 18.24 -3.63 17.97
C ALA A 98 18.60 -2.18 17.64
N ILE A 99 19.44 -1.56 18.46
CA ILE A 99 19.89 -0.17 18.31
C ILE A 99 20.67 -0.02 17.01
N ILE A 100 21.64 -0.91 16.74
CA ILE A 100 22.43 -0.87 15.50
C ILE A 100 21.52 -0.88 14.28
N LEU A 101 20.58 -1.85 14.20
CA LEU A 101 19.71 -1.95 13.04
C LEU A 101 18.75 -0.76 12.94
N THR A 102 18.28 -0.24 14.07
CA THR A 102 17.42 0.97 14.09
C THR A 102 18.18 2.17 13.55
N CYS A 103 19.45 2.37 13.93
CA CYS A 103 20.30 3.43 13.40
C CYS A 103 20.55 3.28 11.89
N ILE A 104 20.84 2.07 11.41
CA ILE A 104 21.02 1.79 9.97
C ILE A 104 19.73 2.09 9.20
N ASN A 105 18.58 1.65 9.71
CA ASN A 105 17.30 1.91 9.07
C ASN A 105 17.00 3.41 9.00
N PHE A 106 17.30 4.15 10.07
CA PHE A 106 17.14 5.60 10.10
C PHE A 106 18.06 6.31 9.09
N SER A 107 19.29 5.84 8.87
CA SER A 107 20.22 6.46 7.92
C SER A 107 19.87 6.21 6.45
N VAL A 108 19.05 5.19 6.15
CA VAL A 108 18.67 4.81 4.77
C VAL A 108 17.27 5.33 4.40
N GLN A 109 16.45 5.74 5.38
CA GLN A 109 15.12 6.29 5.10
C GLN A 109 15.21 7.67 4.42
N ASP A 110 14.46 7.83 3.32
CA ASP A 110 14.39 9.10 2.58
C ASP A 110 13.73 10.18 3.48
N PRO A 111 14.43 11.28 3.80
CA PRO A 111 13.90 12.36 4.63
C PRO A 111 12.60 12.97 4.09
N ASN A 112 12.41 12.92 2.77
CA ASN A 112 11.26 13.49 2.09
C ASN A 112 10.02 12.57 2.09
N SER A 113 10.19 11.30 2.48
CA SER A 113 9.08 10.33 2.55
C SER A 113 8.16 10.53 3.76
N SER A 114 8.64 11.25 4.79
CA SER A 114 7.89 11.58 6.00
C SER A 114 7.06 12.85 5.84
N MET A 115 6.06 12.81 4.94
CA MET A 115 4.99 13.81 5.01
C MET A 115 4.20 13.61 6.32
N SER A 116 4.43 14.53 7.27
CA SER A 116 3.50 15.07 8.28
C SER A 116 3.16 14.27 9.57
N ILE A 117 3.84 14.63 10.68
CA ILE A 117 3.31 15.40 11.84
C ILE A 117 4.51 16.17 12.43
N HIS A 118 4.50 17.50 12.37
CA HIS A 118 5.63 18.28 12.90
C HIS A 118 5.66 18.33 14.44
N SER A 119 4.49 18.33 15.09
CA SER A 119 4.43 18.42 16.55
C SER A 119 4.61 17.05 17.21
N VAL A 120 5.74 16.88 17.91
CA VAL A 120 6.03 15.71 18.75
C VAL A 120 4.95 15.54 19.84
N LEU A 121 4.37 16.64 20.32
CA LEU A 121 3.36 16.64 21.39
C LEU A 121 2.02 16.01 20.98
N LEU A 122 1.70 15.98 19.69
CA LEU A 122 0.45 15.41 19.19
C LEU A 122 0.54 13.91 18.88
N ARG A 123 1.76 13.35 18.81
CA ARG A 123 1.96 11.94 18.46
C ARG A 123 1.34 10.94 19.45
N PRO A 124 1.28 11.21 20.78
CA PRO A 124 0.55 10.35 21.69
C PRO A 124 -0.94 10.21 21.35
N LEU A 125 -1.58 11.26 20.83
CA LEU A 125 -2.99 11.17 20.40
C LEU A 125 -3.15 10.27 19.19
N VAL A 126 -2.21 10.33 18.23
CA VAL A 126 -2.19 9.43 17.08
C VAL A 126 -1.96 7.97 17.52
N ALA A 127 -1.07 7.75 18.49
CA ALA A 127 -0.83 6.42 19.05
C ALA A 127 -2.05 5.87 19.79
N LEU A 128 -2.76 6.71 20.56
CA LEU A 128 -4.01 6.32 21.22
C LEU A 128 -5.12 6.00 20.22
N ASP A 129 -5.26 6.80 19.16
CA ASP A 129 -6.20 6.52 18.08
C ASP A 129 -5.90 5.16 17.41
N ALA A 130 -4.63 4.91 17.06
CA ALA A 130 -4.20 3.64 16.47
C ALA A 130 -4.44 2.45 17.41
N LEU A 131 -4.12 2.59 18.70
CA LEU A 131 -4.41 1.55 19.70
C LEU A 131 -5.91 1.28 19.82
N GLY A 132 -6.74 2.33 19.83
CA GLY A 132 -8.19 2.21 19.85
C GLY A 132 -8.74 1.48 18.63
N PHE A 133 -8.22 1.82 17.45
CA PHE A 133 -8.52 1.10 16.22
C PHE A 133 -8.21 -0.39 16.36
N TYR A 134 -7.03 -0.77 16.86
CA TYR A 134 -6.69 -2.20 17.02
C TYR A 134 -7.54 -2.90 18.06
N ILE A 135 -7.87 -2.25 19.19
CA ILE A 135 -8.79 -2.80 20.19
C ILE A 135 -10.17 -3.04 19.55
N SER A 136 -10.68 -2.08 18.78
CA SER A 136 -11.95 -2.21 18.06
C SER A 136 -11.91 -3.34 17.04
N SER A 137 -10.86 -3.40 16.21
CA SER A 137 -10.67 -4.42 15.17
C SER A 137 -10.46 -5.83 15.71
N LEU A 138 -9.98 -5.97 16.96
CA LEU A 138 -9.92 -7.26 17.67
C LEU A 138 -11.30 -7.76 18.11
N LEU A 139 -12.21 -6.86 18.46
CA LEU A 139 -13.55 -7.19 18.92
C LEU A 139 -14.52 -7.35 17.74
N PHE A 140 -14.38 -6.49 16.73
CA PHE A 140 -15.28 -6.37 15.58
C PHE A 140 -14.49 -6.34 14.25
N PRO A 141 -13.93 -7.47 13.79
CA PRO A 141 -13.10 -7.54 12.58
C PRO A 141 -13.91 -7.53 11.27
N THR A 142 -14.90 -6.65 11.14
CA THR A 142 -15.83 -6.63 9.99
C THR A 142 -15.48 -5.63 8.91
N SER A 143 -14.61 -4.65 9.19
CA SER A 143 -14.27 -3.56 8.26
C SER A 143 -12.79 -3.60 7.83
N LEU A 144 -12.20 -4.80 7.80
CA LEU A 144 -10.79 -4.99 7.50
C LEU A 144 -10.48 -4.75 6.01
N SER A 145 -9.38 -4.03 5.73
CA SER A 145 -8.95 -3.58 4.40
C SER A 145 -7.44 -3.31 4.36
N PHE A 146 -6.83 -3.35 3.16
CA PHE A 146 -5.41 -2.99 2.98
C PHE A 146 -5.14 -1.49 3.11
N GLY A 147 -6.18 -0.65 3.11
CA GLY A 147 -6.07 0.80 3.18
C GLY A 147 -7.29 1.44 3.86
N TYR A 148 -7.04 2.19 4.93
CA TYR A 148 -8.07 2.80 5.78
C TYR A 148 -8.24 4.31 5.58
N GLY A 149 -7.31 4.99 4.90
CA GLY A 149 -7.35 6.45 4.74
C GLY A 149 -7.14 7.25 6.04
N ARG A 150 -6.76 6.58 7.12
CA ARG A 150 -6.57 7.20 8.44
C ARG A 150 -5.21 7.86 8.53
N THR A 151 -5.03 9.03 7.94
CA THR A 151 -3.78 9.78 8.08
C THR A 151 -3.66 10.39 9.48
N PRO A 152 -2.48 10.84 9.90
CA PRO A 152 -2.35 11.57 11.16
C PRO A 152 -3.25 12.80 11.27
N GLN A 153 -3.49 13.51 10.16
CA GLN A 153 -4.43 14.64 10.11
C GLN A 153 -5.83 14.19 10.45
N VAL A 154 -6.29 13.08 9.86
CA VAL A 154 -7.63 12.52 10.12
C VAL A 154 -7.75 12.07 11.58
N ALA A 155 -6.71 11.43 12.13
CA ALA A 155 -6.68 11.02 13.53
C ALA A 155 -6.78 12.21 14.51
N LEU A 156 -6.17 13.35 14.15
CA LEU A 156 -6.14 14.55 14.99
C LEU A 156 -7.36 15.45 14.82
N ALA A 157 -7.91 15.57 13.61
CA ALA A 157 -8.97 16.52 13.26
C ALA A 157 -10.23 16.38 14.12
N ASN A 158 -10.57 15.16 14.56
CA ASN A 158 -11.74 14.87 15.40
C ASN A 158 -11.37 14.23 16.75
N SER A 159 -10.13 14.42 17.22
CA SER A 159 -9.61 13.71 18.41
C SER A 159 -10.48 13.84 19.66
N LEU A 160 -11.11 14.98 19.90
CA LEU A 160 -11.99 15.19 21.07
C LEU A 160 -13.26 14.33 21.07
N PHE A 161 -13.74 13.91 19.90
CA PHE A 161 -14.97 13.10 19.74
C PHE A 161 -14.67 11.69 19.24
N ASN A 162 -13.40 11.35 19.09
CA ASN A 162 -12.99 10.07 18.53
C ASN A 162 -12.99 8.98 19.61
N ILE A 163 -13.99 8.09 19.54
CA ILE A 163 -14.15 6.96 20.46
C ILE A 163 -12.90 6.09 20.58
N ASN A 164 -12.09 6.01 19.52
CA ASN A 164 -10.88 5.21 19.52
C ASN A 164 -9.87 5.68 20.57
N ILE A 165 -9.76 6.99 20.85
CA ILE A 165 -8.83 7.49 21.87
C ILE A 165 -9.27 7.07 23.28
N PHE A 166 -10.59 6.96 23.52
CA PHE A 166 -11.14 6.58 24.81
C PHE A 166 -11.08 5.08 25.07
N LEU A 167 -11.03 4.23 24.04
CA LEU A 167 -10.97 2.77 24.21
C LEU A 167 -9.73 2.29 25.00
N PRO A 168 -8.49 2.69 24.66
CA PRO A 168 -7.30 2.36 25.46
C PRO A 168 -7.38 2.91 26.88
N LEU A 169 -7.90 4.13 27.05
CA LEU A 169 -8.02 4.77 28.38
C LEU A 169 -9.02 4.03 29.28
N ALA A 170 -10.17 3.64 28.73
CA ALA A 170 -11.16 2.82 29.41
C ALA A 170 -10.57 1.45 29.79
N LEU A 171 -9.82 0.82 28.88
CA LEU A 171 -9.16 -0.45 29.15
C LEU A 171 -8.12 -0.34 30.28
N LEU A 172 -7.33 0.74 30.29
CA LEU A 172 -6.39 1.03 31.37
C LEU A 172 -7.11 1.24 32.71
N LEU A 173 -8.22 1.98 32.71
CA LEU A 173 -9.04 2.18 33.91
C LEU A 173 -9.61 0.85 34.43
N ILE A 174 -10.13 -0.02 33.56
CA ILE A 174 -10.63 -1.36 33.91
C ILE A 174 -9.50 -2.18 34.54
N LEU A 175 -8.32 -2.22 33.93
CA LEU A 175 -7.17 -2.93 34.48
C LEU A 175 -6.75 -2.37 35.85
N PHE A 176 -6.81 -1.06 36.05
CA PHE A 176 -6.47 -0.42 37.32
C PHE A 176 -7.49 -0.74 38.42
N VAL A 177 -8.78 -0.53 38.15
CA VAL A 177 -9.88 -0.78 39.11
C VAL A 177 -9.94 -2.25 39.50
N PHE A 178 -9.82 -3.15 38.53
CA PHE A 178 -9.92 -4.60 38.74
C PHE A 178 -8.56 -5.29 38.90
N ARG A 179 -7.46 -4.57 39.15
CA ARG A 179 -6.09 -5.11 39.24
C ARG A 179 -5.92 -6.29 40.21
N ARG A 180 -6.75 -6.35 41.26
CA ARG A 180 -6.73 -7.47 42.22
C ARG A 180 -7.36 -8.76 41.67
N ARG A 181 -8.29 -8.66 40.72
CA ARG A 181 -9.00 -9.80 40.12
C ARG A 181 -8.37 -10.24 38.79
N ILE A 182 -8.05 -9.27 37.92
CA ILE A 182 -7.53 -9.51 36.57
C ILE A 182 -6.10 -9.02 36.41
N GLY A 183 -5.32 -8.93 37.49
CA GLY A 183 -3.93 -8.44 37.45
C GLY A 183 -3.03 -9.23 36.49
N PHE A 184 -3.34 -10.50 36.21
CA PHE A 184 -2.63 -11.30 35.20
C PHE A 184 -2.79 -10.77 33.77
N ALA A 185 -3.87 -10.02 33.47
CA ALA A 185 -4.15 -9.47 32.15
C ALA A 185 -3.20 -8.33 31.74
N ILE A 186 -2.47 -7.74 32.69
CA ILE A 186 -1.56 -6.63 32.42
C ILE A 186 -0.42 -7.02 31.48
N TYR A 187 0.14 -8.23 31.63
CA TYR A 187 1.27 -8.69 30.81
C TYR A 187 0.88 -8.94 29.35
N PRO A 188 -0.21 -9.67 29.04
CA PRO A 188 -0.73 -9.77 27.69
C PRO A 188 -0.96 -8.41 27.02
N MET A 189 -1.51 -7.44 27.75
CA MET A 189 -1.74 -6.09 27.21
C MET A 189 -0.45 -5.33 26.96
N LEU A 190 0.51 -5.42 27.88
CA LEU A 190 1.86 -4.87 27.69
C LEU A 190 2.57 -5.49 26.49
N LEU A 191 2.42 -6.80 26.24
CA LEU A 191 2.98 -7.45 25.06
C LEU A 191 2.38 -6.90 23.75
N MET A 192 1.06 -6.70 23.71
CA MET A 192 0.38 -6.13 22.54
C MET A 192 0.86 -4.71 22.27
N VAL A 193 0.84 -3.84 23.30
CA VAL A 193 1.28 -2.44 23.17
C VAL A 193 2.76 -2.36 22.81
N ALA A 194 3.60 -3.16 23.45
CA ALA A 194 5.02 -3.25 23.13
C ALA A 194 5.20 -3.62 21.66
N ALA A 195 4.60 -4.72 21.19
CA ALA A 195 4.76 -5.17 19.81
C ALA A 195 4.26 -4.16 18.75
N LEU A 196 3.28 -3.31 19.10
CA LEU A 196 2.79 -2.24 18.22
C LEU A 196 3.66 -0.97 18.28
N LEU A 197 4.49 -0.79 19.31
CA LEU A 197 5.23 0.45 19.57
C LEU A 197 5.97 1.03 18.34
N PRO A 198 6.63 0.23 17.47
CA PRO A 198 7.31 0.75 16.28
C PRO A 198 6.37 1.35 15.22
N VAL A 199 5.08 1.03 15.27
CA VAL A 199 4.07 1.36 14.24
C VAL A 199 2.89 2.17 14.78
N LEU A 200 2.86 2.50 16.07
CA LEU A 200 1.84 3.37 16.67
C LEU A 200 1.89 4.83 16.19
N GLY A 201 2.92 5.23 15.45
CA GLY A 201 3.05 6.60 14.95
C GLY A 201 3.69 7.58 15.94
N LEU A 202 4.34 7.08 17.00
CA LEU A 202 5.20 7.88 17.88
C LEU A 202 6.44 8.41 17.14
N ILE A 203 6.90 7.67 16.14
CA ILE A 203 7.93 8.06 15.19
C ILE A 203 7.27 8.00 13.80
N PRO A 204 7.32 9.09 13.01
CA PRO A 204 6.74 9.10 11.68
C PRO A 204 7.36 8.06 10.75
N PHE A 205 6.54 7.47 9.86
CA PHE A 205 7.01 6.54 8.83
C PHE A 205 6.19 6.70 7.54
N GLY A 206 6.79 6.40 6.39
CA GLY A 206 6.22 6.76 5.08
C GLY A 206 4.79 6.25 4.80
N TYR A 207 4.41 5.08 5.33
CA TYR A 207 3.05 4.56 5.14
C TYR A 207 1.96 5.43 5.81
N GLN A 208 2.31 6.27 6.79
CA GLN A 208 1.37 7.22 7.41
C GLN A 208 0.86 8.30 6.46
N ALA A 209 1.51 8.50 5.31
CA ALA A 209 0.96 9.30 4.22
C ALA A 209 -0.38 8.73 3.70
N TYR A 210 -0.61 7.42 3.90
CA TYR A 210 -1.84 6.73 3.50
C TYR A 210 -2.68 6.31 4.71
N SER A 211 -2.04 5.73 5.75
CA SER A 211 -2.72 5.36 6.98
C SER A 211 -1.79 5.14 8.17
N THR A 212 -2.25 5.47 9.37
CA THR A 212 -1.60 5.20 10.67
C THR A 212 -1.76 3.75 11.12
N VAL A 213 -2.64 2.97 10.47
CA VAL A 213 -2.96 1.59 10.85
C VAL A 213 -2.95 0.66 9.65
N ALA A 214 -2.64 -0.61 9.89
CA ALA A 214 -2.74 -1.69 8.91
C ALA A 214 -2.91 -3.02 9.64
N ASP A 215 -3.61 -3.98 9.05
CA ASP A 215 -3.91 -5.26 9.71
C ASP A 215 -2.63 -6.04 10.00
N ARG A 216 -1.69 -6.00 9.04
CA ARG A 216 -0.37 -6.63 9.16
C ARG A 216 0.48 -6.18 10.35
N TYR A 217 0.17 -5.03 10.96
CA TYR A 217 0.86 -4.58 12.16
C TYR A 217 0.47 -5.38 13.40
N MET A 218 -0.69 -6.03 13.39
CA MET A 218 -1.14 -6.87 14.49
C MET A 218 -0.48 -8.25 14.52
N TYR A 219 0.22 -8.68 13.47
CA TYR A 219 0.68 -10.06 13.36
C TYR A 219 1.55 -10.51 14.53
N LEU A 220 2.61 -9.77 14.88
CA LEU A 220 3.41 -10.06 16.08
C LEU A 220 2.66 -9.69 17.37
N ALA A 221 1.88 -8.60 17.36
CA ALA A 221 1.17 -8.10 18.55
C ALA A 221 0.06 -9.02 19.04
N MET A 222 -0.47 -9.88 18.16
CA MET A 222 -1.47 -10.90 18.48
C MET A 222 -1.01 -11.91 19.53
N ILE A 223 0.29 -11.99 19.86
CA ILE A 223 0.78 -12.75 21.02
C ILE A 223 0.10 -12.30 22.31
N GLY A 224 -0.17 -11.00 22.48
CA GLY A 224 -0.84 -10.44 23.65
C GLY A 224 -2.29 -10.95 23.77
N PRO A 225 -3.20 -10.61 22.85
CA PRO A 225 -4.58 -11.09 22.85
C PRO A 225 -4.69 -12.62 22.92
N ALA A 226 -3.83 -13.36 22.21
CA ALA A 226 -3.82 -14.83 22.26
C ALA A 226 -3.44 -15.36 23.65
N LEU A 227 -2.42 -14.78 24.29
CA LEU A 227 -2.03 -15.14 25.65
C LEU A 227 -3.13 -14.77 26.66
N LEU A 228 -3.78 -13.61 26.48
CA LEU A 228 -4.89 -13.17 27.34
C LEU A 228 -6.03 -14.20 27.35
N VAL A 229 -6.48 -14.64 26.17
CA VAL A 229 -7.52 -15.66 26.05
C VAL A 229 -7.07 -16.99 26.65
N ALA A 230 -5.80 -17.38 26.46
CA ALA A 230 -5.26 -18.60 27.05
C ALA A 230 -5.22 -18.56 28.59
N LEU A 231 -4.92 -17.40 29.19
CA LEU A 231 -4.94 -17.24 30.65
C LEU A 231 -6.38 -17.24 31.19
N PHE A 232 -7.30 -16.54 30.53
CA PHE A 232 -8.71 -16.56 30.94
C PHE A 232 -9.34 -17.94 30.86
N TRP A 233 -8.99 -18.73 29.84
CA TRP A 233 -9.48 -20.09 29.62
C TRP A 233 -9.40 -20.97 30.88
N GLN A 234 -8.31 -20.85 31.64
CA GLN A 234 -8.06 -21.65 32.85
C GLN A 234 -9.07 -21.38 33.99
N HIS A 235 -9.79 -20.27 33.92
CA HIS A 235 -10.72 -19.81 34.96
C HIS A 235 -12.20 -19.91 34.55
N LEU A 236 -12.50 -20.43 33.35
CA LEU A 236 -13.86 -20.47 32.84
C LEU A 236 -14.62 -21.71 33.31
N LYS A 237 -15.95 -21.58 33.41
CA LYS A 237 -16.86 -22.73 33.51
C LYS A 237 -17.18 -23.26 32.11
N ILE A 238 -17.88 -24.38 32.01
CA ILE A 238 -18.26 -25.00 30.72
C ILE A 238 -18.92 -24.00 29.75
N VAL A 239 -19.82 -23.15 30.26
CA VAL A 239 -20.48 -22.10 29.46
C VAL A 239 -19.44 -21.14 28.86
N GLY A 240 -18.42 -20.73 29.62
CA GLY A 240 -17.37 -19.85 29.13
C GLY A 240 -16.49 -20.52 28.05
N HIS A 241 -16.18 -21.81 28.22
CA HIS A 241 -15.46 -22.59 27.21
C HIS A 241 -16.24 -22.67 25.90
N VAL A 242 -17.53 -23.01 25.97
CA VAL A 242 -18.42 -23.07 24.81
C VAL A 242 -18.51 -21.71 24.12
N SER A 243 -18.69 -20.61 24.88
CA SER A 243 -18.73 -19.26 24.32
C SER A 243 -17.44 -18.89 23.58
N ILE A 244 -16.26 -19.22 24.12
CA ILE A 244 -14.98 -18.98 23.45
C ILE A 244 -14.86 -19.83 22.18
N LEU A 245 -15.27 -21.10 22.21
CA LEU A 245 -15.22 -21.95 21.02
C LEU A 245 -16.15 -21.45 19.91
N ILE A 246 -17.34 -20.97 20.26
CA ILE A 246 -18.26 -20.31 19.33
C ILE A 246 -17.59 -19.06 18.73
N LEU A 247 -17.01 -18.20 19.58
CA LEU A 247 -16.31 -17.00 19.12
C LEU A 247 -15.14 -17.33 18.18
N LEU A 248 -14.32 -18.32 18.53
CA LEU A 248 -13.22 -18.79 17.69
C LEU A 248 -13.72 -19.34 16.35
N SER A 249 -14.87 -20.03 16.35
CA SER A 249 -15.50 -20.55 15.13
C SER A 249 -16.02 -19.40 14.24
N CYS A 250 -16.64 -18.39 14.84
CA CYS A 250 -17.04 -17.16 14.13
C CYS A 250 -15.82 -16.44 13.52
N PHE A 251 -14.74 -16.30 14.28
CA PHE A 251 -13.50 -15.70 13.78
C PHE A 251 -12.87 -16.53 12.65
N ALA A 252 -12.89 -17.86 12.72
CA ALA A 252 -12.42 -18.70 11.63
C ALA A 252 -13.26 -18.49 10.35
N ALA A 253 -14.59 -18.43 10.46
CA ALA A 253 -15.48 -18.16 9.32
C ALA A 253 -15.24 -16.77 8.71
N LEU A 254 -15.16 -15.73 9.55
CA LEU A 254 -14.83 -14.37 9.12
C LEU A 254 -13.42 -14.29 8.51
N GLY A 255 -12.45 -15.03 9.05
CA GLY A 255 -11.09 -15.07 8.54
C GLY A 255 -11.02 -15.72 7.17
N PHE A 256 -11.74 -16.82 6.96
CA PHE A 256 -11.86 -17.47 5.66
C PHE A 256 -12.47 -16.53 4.62
N HIS A 257 -13.54 -15.81 4.99
CA HIS A 257 -14.14 -14.78 4.13
C HIS A 257 -13.16 -13.64 3.83
N GLN A 258 -12.44 -13.15 4.84
CA GLN A 258 -11.49 -12.05 4.71
C GLN A 258 -10.34 -12.39 3.76
N VAL A 259 -9.81 -13.62 3.79
CA VAL A 259 -8.78 -14.07 2.85
C VAL A 259 -9.29 -14.05 1.40
N GLY A 260 -10.59 -14.25 1.18
CA GLY A 260 -11.21 -14.17 -0.14
C GLY A 260 -11.00 -12.82 -0.84
N TYR A 261 -10.99 -11.70 -0.08
CA TYR A 261 -10.75 -10.37 -0.65
C TYR A 261 -9.34 -10.21 -1.24
N TRP A 262 -8.36 -10.95 -0.73
CA TRP A 262 -6.97 -10.91 -1.17
C TRP A 262 -6.70 -11.74 -2.44
N LYS A 263 -7.70 -12.46 -2.96
CA LYS A 263 -7.54 -13.37 -4.11
C LYS A 263 -7.19 -12.64 -5.41
N THR A 264 -7.78 -11.47 -5.64
CA THR A 264 -7.59 -10.71 -6.87
C THR A 264 -7.42 -9.22 -6.56
N ARG A 265 -6.76 -8.51 -7.47
CA ARG A 265 -6.63 -7.06 -7.39
C ARG A 265 -8.00 -6.36 -7.42
N ASP A 266 -8.95 -6.89 -8.19
CA ASP A 266 -10.33 -6.40 -8.28
C ASP A 266 -11.04 -6.46 -6.92
N THR A 267 -11.12 -7.66 -6.32
CA THR A 267 -11.77 -7.85 -5.01
C THR A 267 -11.14 -7.02 -3.92
N LEU A 268 -9.81 -6.85 -3.97
CA LEU A 268 -9.05 -6.07 -3.00
C LEU A 268 -9.40 -4.57 -3.07
N HIS A 269 -9.44 -3.98 -4.27
CA HIS A 269 -9.78 -2.56 -4.44
C HIS A 269 -11.28 -2.26 -4.26
N ILE A 270 -12.17 -3.18 -4.65
CA ILE A 270 -13.60 -3.07 -4.34
C ILE A 270 -13.79 -2.99 -2.82
N ARG A 271 -13.17 -3.92 -2.07
CA ARG A 271 -13.23 -3.93 -0.61
C ARG A 271 -12.65 -2.66 0.00
N ALA A 272 -11.56 -2.13 -0.56
CA ALA A 272 -10.98 -0.89 -0.05
C ALA A 272 -11.89 0.32 -0.23
N VAL A 273 -12.67 0.41 -1.30
CA VAL A 273 -13.66 1.50 -1.49
C VAL A 273 -14.88 1.32 -0.59
N GLU A 274 -15.29 0.08 -0.28
CA GLU A 274 -16.34 -0.17 0.73
C GLU A 274 -15.93 0.34 2.12
N VAL A 275 -14.66 0.15 2.50
CA VAL A 275 -14.13 0.55 3.82
C VAL A 275 -13.70 2.01 3.84
N ASN A 276 -13.10 2.48 2.75
CA ASN A 276 -12.63 3.86 2.56
C ASN A 276 -13.04 4.36 1.16
N PRO A 277 -14.23 4.99 1.05
CA PRO A 277 -14.71 5.55 -0.21
C PRO A 277 -13.80 6.62 -0.82
N GLU A 278 -12.93 7.23 0.00
CA GLU A 278 -11.99 8.28 -0.39
C GLU A 278 -10.58 7.73 -0.67
N SER A 279 -10.46 6.44 -1.02
CA SER A 279 -9.18 5.86 -1.42
C SER A 279 -8.83 6.26 -2.86
N TYR A 280 -7.99 7.30 -3.04
CA TYR A 280 -7.54 7.74 -4.39
C TYR A 280 -7.00 6.59 -5.26
N SER A 281 -6.13 5.75 -4.70
CA SER A 281 -5.54 4.62 -5.44
C SER A 281 -6.59 3.57 -5.84
N SER A 282 -7.61 3.35 -5.01
CA SER A 282 -8.68 2.39 -5.34
C SER A 282 -9.70 2.99 -6.29
N LEU A 283 -10.05 4.27 -6.16
CA LEU A 283 -10.91 4.97 -7.12
C LEU A 283 -10.30 4.99 -8.52
N THR A 284 -9.01 5.31 -8.64
CA THR A 284 -8.31 5.30 -9.94
C THR A 284 -8.21 3.90 -10.53
N TYR A 285 -7.94 2.87 -9.71
CA TYR A 285 -7.95 1.49 -10.15
C TYR A 285 -9.34 1.04 -10.64
N LEU A 286 -10.38 1.31 -9.86
CA LEU A 286 -11.75 0.94 -10.23
C LEU A 286 -12.23 1.70 -11.48
N ALA A 287 -11.79 2.95 -11.69
CA ALA A 287 -12.06 3.69 -12.92
C ALA A 287 -11.45 2.99 -14.14
N GLN A 288 -10.19 2.55 -14.02
CA GLN A 288 -9.51 1.78 -15.06
C GLN A 288 -10.21 0.43 -15.29
N LEU A 289 -10.58 -0.28 -14.24
CA LEU A 289 -11.33 -1.54 -14.33
C LEU A 289 -12.69 -1.37 -15.00
N ALA A 290 -13.43 -0.30 -14.65
CA ALA A 290 -14.68 0.09 -15.30
C ALA A 290 -14.51 0.33 -16.80
N PHE A 291 -13.39 0.94 -17.20
CA PHE A 291 -13.09 1.24 -18.59
C PHE A 291 -12.68 -0.01 -19.38
N GLU A 292 -11.73 -0.78 -18.84
CA GLU A 292 -11.09 -1.88 -19.58
C GLU A 292 -11.96 -3.13 -19.63
N LYS A 293 -12.53 -3.52 -18.48
CA LYS A 293 -13.26 -4.78 -18.32
C LYS A 293 -14.76 -4.63 -18.56
N TYR A 294 -15.37 -3.60 -17.97
CA TYR A 294 -16.81 -3.41 -18.05
C TYR A 294 -17.25 -2.50 -19.20
N LYS A 295 -16.30 -1.86 -19.89
CA LYS A 295 -16.54 -0.89 -20.97
C LYS A 295 -17.55 0.20 -20.58
N ASN A 296 -17.64 0.53 -19.29
CA ASN A 296 -18.63 1.46 -18.75
C ASN A 296 -18.00 2.85 -18.61
N ILE A 297 -18.11 3.64 -19.69
CA ILE A 297 -17.49 4.96 -19.81
C ILE A 297 -18.05 5.95 -18.76
N ASP A 298 -19.35 5.90 -18.47
CA ASP A 298 -19.97 6.83 -17.52
C ASP A 298 -19.56 6.55 -16.08
N LEU A 299 -19.47 5.28 -15.69
CA LEU A 299 -18.92 4.89 -14.40
C LEU A 299 -17.44 5.29 -14.28
N THR A 300 -16.64 5.08 -15.33
CA THR A 300 -15.25 5.51 -15.36
C THR A 300 -15.11 7.01 -15.15
N GLU A 301 -15.87 7.83 -15.88
CA GLU A 301 -15.86 9.30 -15.73
C GLU A 301 -16.18 9.69 -14.28
N LYS A 302 -17.24 9.11 -13.71
CA LYS A 302 -17.65 9.36 -12.32
C LYS A 302 -16.53 9.05 -11.34
N LEU A 303 -15.89 7.88 -11.47
CA LEU A 303 -14.83 7.45 -10.55
C LEU A 303 -13.57 8.33 -10.67
N TYR A 304 -13.17 8.76 -11.87
CA TYR A 304 -12.05 9.69 -12.01
C TYR A 304 -12.36 11.08 -11.45
N ARG A 305 -13.58 11.58 -11.63
CA ARG A 305 -14.01 12.86 -11.01
C ARG A 305 -13.97 12.77 -9.48
N GLN A 306 -14.45 11.67 -8.91
CA GLN A 306 -14.33 11.43 -7.46
C GLN A 306 -12.87 11.35 -7.00
N ALA A 307 -12.00 10.66 -7.76
CA ALA A 307 -10.58 10.59 -7.44
C ALA A 307 -9.90 11.98 -7.43
N ILE A 308 -10.26 12.88 -8.34
CA ILE A 308 -9.78 14.26 -8.38
C ILE A 308 -10.26 15.06 -7.17
N GLN A 309 -11.51 14.89 -6.75
CA GLN A 309 -12.05 15.56 -5.55
C GLN A 309 -11.30 15.14 -4.28
N VAL A 310 -11.03 13.84 -4.15
CA VAL A 310 -10.30 13.25 -3.02
C VAL A 310 -8.84 13.67 -3.01
N SER A 311 -8.18 13.66 -4.18
CA SER A 311 -6.78 14.03 -4.30
C SER A 311 -6.59 14.99 -5.48
N PRO A 312 -6.67 16.31 -5.23
CA PRO A 312 -6.48 17.33 -6.27
C PRO A 312 -5.10 17.29 -6.94
N ASN A 313 -4.11 16.67 -6.30
CA ASN A 313 -2.76 16.48 -6.83
C ASN A 313 -2.56 15.12 -7.54
N GLY A 314 -3.62 14.31 -7.63
CA GLY A 314 -3.60 12.97 -8.19
C GLY A 314 -3.58 12.95 -9.72
N ILE A 315 -2.40 13.14 -10.31
CA ILE A 315 -2.20 13.31 -11.77
C ILE A 315 -2.79 12.17 -12.62
N MET A 316 -2.77 10.92 -12.14
CA MET A 316 -3.32 9.78 -12.89
C MET A 316 -4.82 9.91 -13.12
N ALA A 317 -5.57 10.54 -12.19
CA ALA A 317 -7.00 10.75 -12.37
C ALA A 317 -7.30 11.83 -13.42
N TYR A 318 -6.49 12.88 -13.51
CA TYR A 318 -6.59 13.91 -14.56
C TYR A 318 -6.31 13.31 -15.94
N ALA A 319 -5.23 12.53 -16.07
CA ALA A 319 -4.89 11.83 -17.32
C ALA A 319 -6.01 10.86 -17.75
N GLY A 320 -6.52 10.05 -16.81
CA GLY A 320 -7.62 9.14 -17.04
C GLY A 320 -8.90 9.85 -17.46
N LEU A 321 -9.31 10.91 -16.76
CA LEU A 321 -10.50 11.69 -17.09
C LEU A 321 -10.35 12.36 -18.47
N GLY A 322 -9.20 12.94 -18.76
CA GLY A 322 -8.90 13.56 -20.04
C GLY A 322 -9.07 12.59 -21.21
N LYS A 323 -8.48 11.39 -21.11
CA LYS A 323 -8.68 10.30 -22.08
C LYS A 323 -10.17 9.98 -22.29
N ILE A 324 -10.93 9.84 -21.22
CA ILE A 324 -12.35 9.49 -21.28
C ILE A 324 -13.18 10.60 -21.93
N LEU A 325 -12.89 11.86 -21.63
CA LEU A 325 -13.57 13.00 -22.24
C LEU A 325 -13.28 13.11 -23.73
N VAL A 326 -12.05 12.81 -24.17
CA VAL A 326 -11.72 12.69 -25.60
C VAL A 326 -12.59 11.65 -26.29
N LEU A 327 -12.71 10.45 -25.68
CA LEU A 327 -13.54 9.37 -26.23
C LEU A 327 -15.04 9.72 -26.28
N LYS A 328 -15.52 10.56 -25.36
CA LYS A 328 -16.89 11.10 -25.37
C LYS A 328 -17.08 12.27 -26.34
N GLY A 329 -16.04 12.70 -27.06
CA GLY A 329 -16.08 13.87 -27.95
C GLY A 329 -16.07 15.22 -27.22
N LYS A 330 -15.95 15.25 -25.90
CA LYS A 330 -15.89 16.47 -25.08
C LYS A 330 -14.47 17.06 -25.07
N THR A 331 -13.92 17.32 -26.25
CA THR A 331 -12.50 17.64 -26.42
C THR A 331 -12.09 18.97 -25.78
N LYS A 332 -12.96 19.99 -25.76
CA LYS A 332 -12.70 21.26 -25.03
C LYS A 332 -12.47 21.04 -23.53
N GLU A 333 -13.31 20.21 -22.91
CA GLU A 333 -13.17 19.89 -21.49
C GLU A 333 -11.95 18.99 -21.24
N ALA A 334 -11.69 18.05 -22.15
CA ALA A 334 -10.54 17.16 -22.06
C ALA A 334 -9.20 17.90 -22.03
N ILE A 335 -9.04 18.94 -22.87
CA ILE A 335 -7.81 19.75 -22.93
C ILE A 335 -7.45 20.29 -21.54
N HIS A 336 -8.41 20.84 -20.80
CA HIS A 336 -8.17 21.38 -19.45
C HIS A 336 -7.54 20.34 -18.51
N TYR A 337 -8.13 19.14 -18.42
CA TYR A 337 -7.63 18.10 -17.52
C TYR A 337 -6.30 17.50 -18.00
N LEU A 338 -6.13 17.34 -19.31
CA LEU A 338 -4.90 16.81 -19.89
C LEU A 338 -3.73 17.78 -19.74
N GLU A 339 -3.95 19.10 -19.86
CA GLU A 339 -2.91 20.10 -19.62
C GLU A 339 -2.42 20.10 -18.17
N ILE A 340 -3.33 19.90 -17.21
CA ILE A 340 -2.95 19.71 -15.80
C ILE A 340 -2.04 18.49 -15.67
N ALA A 341 -2.39 17.38 -16.31
CA ALA A 341 -1.59 16.16 -16.25
C ALA A 341 -0.22 16.31 -16.95
N ASP A 342 -0.16 17.06 -18.05
CA ASP A 342 1.05 17.28 -18.85
C ASP A 342 2.08 18.22 -18.20
N ARG A 343 1.64 19.06 -17.24
CA ARG A 343 2.51 19.90 -16.40
C ARG A 343 3.20 19.13 -15.26
N SER A 344 2.81 17.89 -15.02
CA SER A 344 3.43 17.03 -14.00
C SER A 344 4.90 16.73 -14.32
N LYS A 345 5.74 16.64 -13.28
CA LYS A 345 7.13 16.14 -13.42
C LYS A 345 7.18 14.73 -14.03
N PHE A 346 6.18 13.92 -13.73
CA PHE A 346 6.00 12.59 -14.30
C PHE A 346 4.69 12.59 -15.08
N VAL A 347 4.78 12.86 -16.38
CA VAL A 347 3.64 12.88 -17.29
C VAL A 347 3.25 11.43 -17.60
N PRO A 348 2.01 10.99 -17.29
CA PRO A 348 1.57 9.65 -17.63
C PRO A 348 1.62 9.40 -19.15
N SER A 349 1.98 8.19 -19.56
CA SER A 349 2.05 7.82 -20.97
C SER A 349 0.71 8.04 -21.67
N GLY A 350 0.77 8.55 -22.91
CA GLY A 350 -0.39 8.85 -23.74
C GLY A 350 -1.07 10.19 -23.47
N VAL A 351 -0.74 10.93 -22.40
CA VAL A 351 -1.36 12.25 -22.14
C VAL A 351 -1.12 13.21 -23.31
N SER A 352 0.13 13.34 -23.77
CA SER A 352 0.48 14.24 -24.87
C SER A 352 -0.14 13.80 -26.21
N TYR A 353 -0.35 12.49 -26.41
CA TYR A 353 -1.14 11.96 -27.53
C TYR A 353 -2.60 12.44 -27.47
N TYR A 354 -3.27 12.25 -26.33
CA TYR A 354 -4.67 12.66 -26.17
C TYR A 354 -4.81 14.19 -26.26
N LEU A 355 -3.81 14.97 -25.83
CA LEU A 355 -3.76 16.42 -26.07
C LEU A 355 -3.68 16.72 -27.56
N GLY A 356 -2.76 16.08 -28.28
CA GLY A 356 -2.61 16.24 -29.72
C GLY A 356 -3.92 15.94 -30.47
N TYR A 357 -4.57 14.84 -30.12
CA TYR A 357 -5.87 14.47 -30.68
C TYR A 357 -6.98 15.47 -30.32
N ALA A 358 -7.04 15.92 -29.06
CA ALA A 358 -8.04 16.89 -28.64
C ALA A 358 -7.87 18.24 -29.35
N TYR A 359 -6.63 18.71 -29.54
CA TYR A 359 -6.31 19.91 -30.30
C TYR A 359 -6.63 19.80 -31.78
N TYR A 360 -6.30 18.65 -32.39
CA TYR A 360 -6.68 18.35 -33.78
C TYR A 360 -8.20 18.42 -33.97
N LYS A 361 -8.99 17.86 -33.04
CA LYS A 361 -10.46 17.96 -33.07
C LYS A 361 -11.03 19.35 -32.80
N GLN A 362 -10.20 20.30 -32.36
CA GLN A 362 -10.55 21.71 -32.20
C GLN A 362 -9.95 22.58 -33.32
N ASP A 363 -9.44 21.97 -34.39
CA ASP A 363 -8.76 22.62 -35.52
C ASP A 363 -7.52 23.45 -35.13
N ASP A 364 -6.99 23.27 -33.90
CA ASP A 364 -5.73 23.87 -33.44
C ASP A 364 -4.54 22.99 -33.85
N ASN A 365 -4.32 22.90 -35.15
CA ASN A 365 -3.32 22.00 -35.74
C ASN A 365 -1.89 22.32 -35.28
N GLY A 366 -1.59 23.58 -34.93
CA GLY A 366 -0.28 23.99 -34.41
C GLY A 366 0.01 23.33 -33.06
N LYS A 367 -0.92 23.43 -32.10
CA LYS A 367 -0.76 22.76 -30.80
C LYS A 367 -0.89 21.24 -30.90
N ALA A 368 -1.67 20.75 -31.85
CA ALA A 368 -1.76 19.33 -32.14
C ALA A 368 -0.38 18.76 -32.49
N MET A 369 0.31 19.36 -33.47
CA MET A 369 1.67 18.97 -33.86
C MET A 369 2.66 19.02 -32.68
N GLN A 370 2.66 20.12 -31.92
CA GLN A 370 3.55 20.26 -30.76
C GLN A 370 3.34 19.16 -29.71
N SER A 371 2.08 18.83 -29.43
CA SER A 371 1.73 17.79 -28.45
C SER A 371 2.12 16.39 -28.94
N LEU A 372 1.96 16.12 -30.24
CA LEU A 372 2.35 14.86 -30.87
C LEU A 372 3.87 14.70 -30.91
N ASP A 373 4.62 15.75 -31.24
CA ASP A 373 6.08 15.76 -31.18
C ASP A 373 6.60 15.47 -29.77
N LYS A 374 5.97 16.08 -28.76
CA LYS A 374 6.26 15.77 -27.36
C LYS A 374 5.97 14.30 -27.04
N SER A 375 4.82 13.78 -27.46
CA SER A 375 4.48 12.38 -27.24
C SER A 375 5.48 11.42 -27.89
N ILE A 376 5.91 11.70 -29.12
CA ILE A 376 6.85 10.87 -29.86
C ILE A 376 8.23 10.87 -29.20
N ARG A 377 8.70 12.05 -28.77
CA ARG A 377 10.00 12.18 -28.10
C ARG A 377 10.01 11.48 -26.73
N ASP A 378 8.97 11.69 -25.93
CA ASP A 378 8.93 11.22 -24.55
C ASP A 378 8.51 9.74 -24.46
N TYR A 379 7.62 9.30 -25.37
CA TYR A 379 7.11 7.92 -25.45
C TYR A 379 7.00 7.44 -26.91
N PRO A 380 8.12 7.08 -27.56
CA PRO A 380 8.15 6.63 -28.96
C PRO A 380 7.27 5.41 -29.26
N SER A 381 6.92 4.62 -28.24
CA SER A 381 6.08 3.42 -28.37
C SER A 381 4.59 3.71 -28.60
N VAL A 382 4.12 4.95 -28.44
CA VAL A 382 2.73 5.34 -28.70
C VAL A 382 2.54 5.56 -30.21
N MET A 383 2.28 4.48 -30.93
CA MET A 383 2.18 4.46 -32.40
C MET A 383 1.07 5.38 -32.92
N GLU A 384 0.00 5.55 -32.14
CA GLU A 384 -1.08 6.46 -32.46
C GLU A 384 -0.63 7.92 -32.60
N SER A 385 0.45 8.33 -31.91
CA SER A 385 1.02 9.68 -32.03
C SER A 385 1.70 9.89 -33.38
N TRP A 386 2.44 8.89 -33.85
CA TRP A 386 3.09 8.92 -35.15
C TRP A 386 2.06 8.97 -36.28
N ILE A 387 1.06 8.08 -36.21
CA ILE A 387 -0.02 7.99 -37.19
C ILE A 387 -0.80 9.31 -37.25
N LEU A 388 -1.21 9.85 -36.10
CA LEU A 388 -1.98 11.10 -36.10
C LEU A 388 -1.16 12.28 -36.64
N LYS A 389 0.14 12.34 -36.33
CA LYS A 389 1.04 13.37 -36.86
C LYS A 389 1.17 13.24 -38.38
N ALA A 390 1.38 12.03 -38.88
CA ALA A 390 1.48 11.76 -40.31
C ALA A 390 0.19 12.14 -41.05
N ASN A 391 -0.97 11.78 -40.51
CA ASN A 391 -2.27 12.12 -41.10
C ASN A 391 -2.50 13.64 -41.11
N LEU A 392 -2.07 14.34 -40.06
CA LEU A 392 -2.15 15.79 -40.00
C LEU A 392 -1.23 16.48 -41.03
N LEU A 393 0.00 15.98 -41.19
CA LEU A 393 0.94 16.47 -42.22
C LEU A 393 0.41 16.25 -43.63
N LYS A 394 -0.22 15.09 -43.87
CA LYS A 394 -0.89 14.78 -45.13
C LYS A 394 -2.02 15.78 -45.41
N MET A 395 -2.89 16.03 -44.43
CA MET A 395 -3.97 17.03 -44.53
C MET A 395 -3.44 18.46 -44.79
N MET A 396 -2.25 18.78 -44.28
CA MET A 396 -1.56 20.06 -44.51
C MET A 396 -0.81 20.14 -45.84
N GLN A 397 -1.00 19.18 -46.76
CA GLN A 397 -0.31 19.10 -48.05
C GLN A 397 1.22 18.95 -47.91
N HIS A 398 1.66 18.19 -46.90
CA HIS A 398 3.07 17.83 -46.69
C HIS A 398 3.29 16.30 -46.71
N PRO A 399 3.00 15.62 -47.85
CA PRO A 399 3.05 14.16 -47.96
C PRO A 399 4.45 13.57 -47.73
N ASN A 400 5.52 14.23 -48.17
CA ASN A 400 6.89 13.76 -47.92
C ASN A 400 7.24 13.74 -46.42
N ALA A 401 6.81 14.76 -45.67
CA ALA A 401 7.03 14.82 -44.23
C ALA A 401 6.18 13.77 -43.48
N SER A 402 4.97 13.50 -43.99
CA SER A 402 4.10 12.44 -43.50
C SER A 402 4.75 11.06 -43.67
N ALA A 403 5.21 10.72 -44.87
CA ALA A 403 5.88 9.47 -45.16
C ALA A 403 7.16 9.28 -44.34
N ARG A 404 8.00 10.32 -44.19
CA ARG A 404 9.18 10.28 -43.30
C ARG A 404 8.80 9.98 -41.84
N THR A 405 7.73 10.61 -41.35
CA THR A 405 7.24 10.37 -39.98
C THR A 405 6.82 8.91 -39.77
N LEU A 406 6.17 8.30 -40.76
CA LEU A 406 5.76 6.89 -40.70
C LEU A 406 6.95 5.92 -40.82
N LEU A 407 7.93 6.21 -41.68
CA LEU A 407 9.17 5.44 -41.75
C LEU A 407 9.96 5.48 -40.43
N ASP A 408 10.04 6.66 -39.79
CA ASP A 408 10.64 6.77 -38.46
C ASP A 408 9.87 5.98 -37.39
N ALA A 409 8.54 5.90 -37.50
CA ALA A 409 7.73 5.05 -36.64
C ALA A 409 8.03 3.55 -36.85
N LEU A 410 8.27 3.11 -38.09
CA LEU A 410 8.68 1.73 -38.40
C LEU A 410 10.07 1.39 -37.87
N LYS A 411 10.98 2.35 -37.74
CA LYS A 411 12.27 2.11 -37.04
C LYS A 411 12.06 1.73 -35.57
N VAL A 412 10.98 2.20 -34.94
CA VAL A 412 10.61 1.89 -33.56
C VAL A 412 9.77 0.60 -33.48
N ALA A 413 8.83 0.41 -34.40
CA ALA A 413 7.99 -0.79 -34.48
C ALA A 413 7.88 -1.28 -35.93
N PRO A 414 8.86 -2.10 -36.40
CA PRO A 414 8.99 -2.49 -37.81
C PRO A 414 7.75 -3.16 -38.41
N ASN A 415 7.02 -3.94 -37.60
CA ASN A 415 5.91 -4.76 -38.09
C ASN A 415 4.55 -4.19 -37.64
N ASN A 416 4.45 -2.88 -37.42
CA ASN A 416 3.18 -2.28 -37.03
C ASN A 416 2.24 -2.14 -38.24
N GLU A 417 1.26 -3.04 -38.35
CA GLU A 417 0.30 -3.08 -39.46
C GLU A 417 -0.40 -1.74 -39.74
N LYS A 418 -0.74 -0.98 -38.68
CA LYS A 418 -1.41 0.32 -38.86
C LYS A 418 -0.49 1.36 -39.46
N VAL A 419 0.78 1.38 -39.05
CA VAL A 419 1.78 2.31 -39.61
C VAL A 419 2.07 1.96 -41.06
N LEU A 420 2.21 0.67 -41.38
CA LEU A 420 2.40 0.20 -42.77
C LEU A 420 1.22 0.60 -43.66
N HIS A 421 -0.01 0.36 -43.21
CA HIS A 421 -1.21 0.75 -43.95
C HIS A 421 -1.28 2.26 -44.21
N GLU A 422 -0.95 3.09 -43.22
CA GLU A 422 -0.93 4.55 -43.41
C GLU A 422 0.23 5.00 -44.32
N LEU A 423 1.34 4.25 -44.33
CA LEU A 423 2.48 4.50 -45.22
C LEU A 423 2.10 4.21 -46.68
N GLU A 424 1.46 3.08 -46.94
CA GLU A 424 0.89 2.74 -48.26
C GLU A 424 -0.10 3.82 -48.71
N ALA A 425 -0.96 4.29 -47.81
CA ALA A 425 -1.99 5.28 -48.11
C ALA A 425 -1.43 6.68 -48.45
N VAL A 426 -0.23 7.05 -48.00
CA VAL A 426 0.42 8.33 -48.36
C VAL A 426 1.34 8.20 -49.58
N THR A 427 1.81 6.99 -49.91
CA THR A 427 2.79 6.73 -50.98
C THR A 427 2.42 7.36 -52.34
N PRO A 428 1.17 7.30 -52.83
CA PRO A 428 0.80 7.90 -54.12
C PRO A 428 0.97 9.42 -54.19
N GLU A 429 1.05 10.10 -53.04
CA GLU A 429 1.16 11.55 -52.92
C GLU A 429 2.61 12.01 -52.67
N VAL A 430 3.55 11.07 -52.52
CA VAL A 430 4.98 11.36 -52.31
C VAL A 430 5.66 11.63 -53.65
N ASP A 431 6.40 12.74 -53.74
CA ASP A 431 7.13 13.16 -54.96
C ASP A 431 8.66 13.03 -54.84
N ASP A 432 9.18 12.67 -53.65
CA ASP A 432 10.61 12.45 -53.38
C ASP A 432 11.05 11.03 -53.80
N PRO A 433 11.89 10.86 -54.84
CA PRO A 433 12.28 9.56 -55.37
C PRO A 433 13.16 8.73 -54.42
N GLU A 434 13.93 9.38 -53.54
CA GLU A 434 14.73 8.67 -52.54
C GLU A 434 13.81 8.11 -51.45
N LEU A 435 12.81 8.90 -51.06
CA LEU A 435 11.81 8.48 -50.09
C LEU A 435 10.97 7.30 -50.60
N LEU A 436 10.57 7.32 -51.87
CA LEU A 436 9.84 6.20 -52.49
C LEU A 436 10.62 4.88 -52.44
N LYS A 437 11.95 4.92 -52.58
CA LYS A 437 12.80 3.71 -52.42
C LYS A 437 12.82 3.21 -50.99
N GLU A 438 12.89 4.10 -50.01
CA GLU A 438 12.87 3.75 -48.58
C GLU A 438 11.51 3.15 -48.17
N ILE A 439 10.42 3.70 -48.71
CA ILE A 439 9.06 3.16 -48.56
C ILE A 439 8.98 1.74 -49.13
N ASP A 440 9.39 1.55 -50.37
CA ASP A 440 9.31 0.26 -51.06
C ASP A 440 10.10 -0.83 -50.30
N ALA A 441 11.29 -0.48 -49.81
CA ALA A 441 12.10 -1.36 -48.98
C ALA A 441 11.40 -1.75 -47.67
N SER A 442 10.68 -0.81 -47.04
CA SER A 442 10.00 -1.04 -45.76
C SER A 442 8.71 -1.85 -45.90
N LEU A 443 7.99 -1.71 -47.03
CA LEU A 443 6.75 -2.44 -47.30
C LEU A 443 6.99 -3.91 -47.70
N HIS A 444 8.17 -4.22 -48.25
CA HIS A 444 8.49 -5.54 -48.81
C HIS A 444 9.50 -6.35 -47.97
N THR A 445 9.92 -5.83 -46.81
CA THR A 445 10.67 -6.61 -45.82
C THR A 445 9.74 -7.57 -45.06
N PRO A 446 10.01 -8.89 -45.06
CA PRO A 446 9.14 -9.90 -44.46
C PRO A 446 9.11 -9.94 -42.93
#